data_AF-A0AAN7B0J3-F1
#
_entry.id   AF-A0AAN7B0J3-F1
#
_cell.length_a   1.000
_cell.length_b   1.000
_cell.length_c   1.000
_cell.angle_alpha   90.00
_cell.angle_beta   90.00
_cell.angle_gamma   90.00
#
_symmetry.space_group_name_H-M   'P 1'
#
loop_
_entity.id
_entity.type
_entity.pdbx_description
1 polymer ?
#
loop_
_entity_poly.entity_id
_entity_poly.type
_entity_poly.pdbx_seq_one_letter_code
_entity_poly.pdbx_strand_id
1 'polypeptide(L)'
;MVRDGVGGYLPWYGLPTQEKLAENPGAIYVAPDGLDRGWANRGGEDTAFITEIARDLKNAYCVDEDLVFSVGFSYGASMSYALACASSLGTDEVLKFRAVAVQSGGNMSGCVTGDGLGPRPVALYGQHGVDGDLNLGMARRIRDQFVEANGCRKVEGEEEVVLGTGGHVKRVYQGCREDLPVTWVEYDGGHTPRPMDKGTNGGTWAAEETWGFLNQFYR
;
A
#
# COMPACT_ATOMS: atom_id res chain seq x y z
N MET A 1 7.32 10.71 -11.54
CA MET A 1 6.61 9.72 -12.40
C MET A 1 5.15 9.55 -11.99
N VAL A 2 4.89 9.28 -10.69
CA VAL A 2 3.54 8.98 -10.19
C VAL A 2 2.58 10.15 -10.31
N ARG A 3 2.98 11.38 -9.92
CA ARG A 3 2.11 12.58 -10.03
C ARG A 3 1.51 12.77 -11.42
N ASP A 4 2.34 12.61 -12.45
CA ASP A 4 1.97 12.95 -13.84
C ASP A 4 1.55 11.71 -14.66
N GLY A 5 1.59 10.49 -14.09
CA GLY A 5 1.18 9.26 -14.78
C GLY A 5 2.05 8.87 -15.98
N VAL A 6 3.36 9.07 -15.89
CA VAL A 6 4.31 8.75 -16.97
C VAL A 6 5.05 7.44 -16.69
N GLY A 7 5.41 6.70 -17.74
CA GLY A 7 6.18 5.45 -17.62
C GLY A 7 5.34 4.23 -17.28
N GLY A 8 4.09 4.18 -17.74
CA GLY A 8 3.17 3.06 -17.46
C GLY A 8 2.37 3.19 -16.17
N TYR A 9 2.51 4.31 -15.46
CA TYR A 9 1.73 4.63 -14.26
C TYR A 9 0.45 5.40 -14.62
N LEU A 10 -0.57 5.30 -13.78
CA LEU A 10 -1.62 6.31 -13.74
C LEU A 10 -1.18 7.48 -12.86
N PRO A 11 -1.64 8.72 -13.11
CA PRO A 11 -1.47 9.83 -12.16
C PRO A 11 -1.94 9.40 -10.77
N TRP A 12 -1.08 9.56 -9.76
CA TRP A 12 -1.36 9.14 -8.37
C TRP A 12 -1.82 7.69 -8.23
N TYR A 13 -1.32 6.78 -9.07
CA TYR A 13 -1.77 5.37 -9.14
C TYR A 13 -3.27 5.21 -9.44
N GLY A 14 -3.91 6.24 -9.98
CA GLY A 14 -5.33 6.26 -10.29
C GLY A 14 -6.23 6.69 -9.13
N LEU A 15 -5.65 7.18 -8.03
CA LEU A 15 -6.43 7.83 -6.98
C LEU A 15 -7.19 9.04 -7.55
N PRO A 16 -8.38 9.38 -7.00
CA PRO A 16 -9.16 10.52 -7.48
C PRO A 16 -8.34 11.83 -7.46
N THR A 17 -8.58 12.73 -8.40
CA THR A 17 -7.86 14.01 -8.42
C THR A 17 -8.32 14.89 -7.24
N GLN A 18 -7.51 15.89 -6.87
CA GLN A 18 -7.88 16.83 -5.82
C GLN A 18 -9.20 17.57 -6.16
N GLU A 19 -9.44 17.88 -7.44
CA GLU A 19 -10.71 18.47 -7.87
C GLU A 19 -11.90 17.53 -7.62
N LYS A 20 -11.72 16.23 -7.81
CA LYS A 20 -12.76 15.23 -7.50
C LYS A 20 -12.98 15.05 -6.00
N LEU A 21 -11.97 15.31 -5.17
CA LEU A 21 -12.04 15.25 -3.71
C LEU A 21 -12.40 16.58 -3.06
N ALA A 22 -12.54 17.66 -3.85
CA ALA A 22 -12.77 19.01 -3.35
C ALA A 22 -14.08 19.17 -2.54
N GLU A 23 -15.00 18.20 -2.62
CA GLU A 23 -16.32 18.23 -1.98
C GLU A 23 -16.39 17.62 -0.58
N ASN A 24 -15.26 17.55 0.12
CA ASN A 24 -15.11 17.16 1.53
C ASN A 24 -15.00 15.64 1.80
N PRO A 25 -13.87 15.16 2.37
CA PRO A 25 -12.65 15.92 2.62
C PRO A 25 -11.76 15.99 1.37
N GLY A 26 -11.17 17.18 1.14
CA GLY A 26 -10.06 17.34 0.21
C GLY A 26 -8.85 16.53 0.68
N ALA A 27 -7.92 16.22 -0.23
CA ALA A 27 -6.71 15.45 0.09
C ALA A 27 -5.43 16.21 -0.26
N ILE A 28 -4.40 16.03 0.56
CA ILE A 28 -3.03 16.47 0.27
C ILE A 28 -2.29 15.27 -0.31
N TYR A 29 -1.79 15.42 -1.53
CA TYR A 29 -0.99 14.39 -2.20
C TYR A 29 0.49 14.71 -2.18
N VAL A 30 1.28 13.73 -1.76
CA VAL A 30 2.73 13.85 -1.60
C VAL A 30 3.38 12.69 -2.35
N ALA A 31 4.32 13.02 -3.24
CA ALA A 31 5.14 12.04 -3.93
C ALA A 31 6.62 12.37 -3.63
N PRO A 32 7.17 11.83 -2.52
CA PRO A 32 8.57 12.07 -2.19
C PRO A 32 9.49 11.34 -3.17
N ASP A 33 10.67 11.92 -3.41
CA ASP A 33 11.71 11.33 -4.25
C ASP A 33 12.81 10.75 -3.35
N GLY A 34 12.96 9.42 -3.34
CA GLY A 34 14.02 8.74 -2.61
C GLY A 34 15.40 8.88 -3.27
N LEU A 35 16.46 8.63 -2.50
CA LEU A 35 17.84 8.68 -2.98
C LEU A 35 18.06 7.71 -4.16
N ASP A 36 18.76 8.18 -5.19
CA ASP A 36 19.01 7.43 -6.43
C ASP A 36 17.75 6.84 -7.09
N ARG A 37 16.58 7.45 -6.84
CA ARG A 37 15.25 6.96 -7.26
C ARG A 37 14.91 5.58 -6.68
N GLY A 38 15.49 5.22 -5.54
CA GLY A 38 15.26 3.99 -4.81
C GLY A 38 14.67 4.23 -3.42
N TRP A 39 14.34 3.13 -2.74
CA TRP A 39 13.79 3.12 -1.37
C TRP A 39 14.47 2.03 -0.54
N ALA A 40 15.80 2.06 -0.51
CA ALA A 40 16.57 1.04 0.20
C ALA A 40 16.41 1.12 1.73
N ASN A 41 16.05 2.31 2.24
CA ASN A 41 15.77 2.60 3.64
C ASN A 41 16.89 2.11 4.58
N ARG A 42 18.15 2.38 4.20
CA ARG A 42 19.29 1.89 4.97
C ARG A 42 19.32 2.59 6.33
N GLY A 43 19.29 1.80 7.40
CA GLY A 43 19.27 2.35 8.76
C GLY A 43 18.05 3.22 9.09
N GLY A 44 16.95 3.14 8.32
CA GLY A 44 15.74 3.93 8.55
C GLY A 44 15.75 5.33 7.93
N GLU A 45 16.69 5.66 7.05
CA GLU A 45 16.83 7.01 6.46
C GLU A 45 15.56 7.47 5.71
N ASP A 46 14.93 6.58 4.96
CA ASP A 46 13.73 6.90 4.18
C ASP A 46 12.51 7.04 5.09
N THR A 47 12.41 6.22 6.13
CA THR A 47 11.35 6.38 7.14
C THR A 47 11.46 7.71 7.88
N ALA A 48 12.69 8.15 8.20
CA ALA A 48 12.94 9.44 8.83
C ALA A 48 12.59 10.60 7.89
N PHE A 49 12.99 10.52 6.62
CA PHE A 49 12.64 11.53 5.61
C PHE A 49 11.13 11.71 5.46
N ILE A 50 10.37 10.62 5.34
CA ILE A 50 8.90 10.69 5.21
C ILE A 50 8.26 11.22 6.49
N THR A 51 8.82 10.89 7.67
CA THR A 51 8.37 11.42 8.95
C THR A 51 8.53 12.95 9.01
N GLU A 52 9.65 13.48 8.54
CA GLU A 52 9.87 14.94 8.51
C GLU A 52 8.96 15.65 7.51
N ILE A 53 8.70 15.06 6.34
CA ILE A 53 7.69 15.61 5.41
C ILE A 53 6.31 15.68 6.08
N ALA A 54 5.90 14.62 6.78
CA ALA A 54 4.63 14.63 7.49
C ALA A 54 4.60 15.67 8.61
N ARG A 55 5.71 15.85 9.34
CA ARG A 55 5.87 16.89 10.37
C ARG A 55 5.64 18.28 9.78
N ASP A 56 6.29 18.58 8.66
CA ASP A 56 6.17 19.88 7.98
C ASP A 56 4.74 20.13 7.50
N LEU A 57 4.08 19.12 6.92
CA LEU A 57 2.69 19.23 6.46
C LEU A 57 1.71 19.47 7.62
N LYS A 58 1.85 18.74 8.72
CA LYS A 58 1.02 18.92 9.92
C LYS A 58 1.20 20.29 10.55
N ASN A 59 2.40 20.85 10.49
CA ASN A 59 2.67 22.20 10.98
C ASN A 59 2.12 23.30 10.05
N ALA A 60 2.04 23.03 8.74
CA ALA A 60 1.64 24.01 7.74
C ALA A 60 0.13 23.98 7.39
N TYR A 61 -0.53 22.83 7.56
CA TYR A 61 -1.90 22.60 7.10
C TYR A 61 -2.74 21.85 8.15
N CYS A 62 -4.06 21.99 8.06
CA CYS A 62 -5.00 21.18 8.85
C CYS A 62 -5.07 19.75 8.25
N VAL A 63 -4.19 18.87 8.73
CA VAL A 63 -4.17 17.45 8.35
C VAL A 63 -5.05 16.67 9.33
N ASP A 64 -5.95 15.85 8.81
CA ASP A 64 -6.60 14.82 9.61
C ASP A 64 -5.61 13.67 9.83
N GLU A 65 -5.06 13.59 11.04
CA GLU A 65 -4.04 12.62 11.41
C GLU A 65 -4.58 11.18 11.50
N ASP A 66 -5.90 11.00 11.58
CA ASP A 66 -6.56 9.70 11.57
C ASP A 66 -6.78 9.18 10.13
N LEU A 67 -6.52 10.01 9.11
CA LEU A 67 -6.71 9.70 7.68
C LEU A 67 -5.41 9.87 6.87
N VAL A 68 -4.30 9.36 7.40
CA VAL A 68 -3.02 9.31 6.70
C VAL A 68 -2.83 7.95 6.02
N PHE A 69 -2.52 7.97 4.72
CA PHE A 69 -2.40 6.76 3.89
C PHE A 69 -1.06 6.70 3.17
N SER A 70 -0.53 5.49 2.95
CA SER A 70 0.63 5.27 2.08
C SER A 70 0.27 4.34 0.92
N VAL A 71 0.54 4.74 -0.30
CA VAL A 71 0.32 3.91 -1.50
C VAL A 71 1.61 3.86 -2.30
N GLY A 72 2.01 2.66 -2.70
CA GLY A 72 3.22 2.51 -3.50
C GLY A 72 3.17 1.30 -4.41
N PHE A 73 3.96 1.37 -5.48
CA PHE A 73 4.24 0.26 -6.39
C PHE A 73 5.71 -0.18 -6.29
N SER A 74 5.99 -1.48 -6.43
CA SER A 74 7.36 -2.01 -6.49
C SER A 74 8.19 -1.58 -5.27
N TYR A 75 9.31 -0.89 -5.46
CA TYR A 75 10.12 -0.36 -4.35
C TYR A 75 9.35 0.63 -3.47
N GLY A 76 8.43 1.41 -4.03
CA GLY A 76 7.54 2.26 -3.25
C GLY A 76 6.52 1.45 -2.43
N ALA A 77 6.09 0.29 -2.92
CA ALA A 77 5.24 -0.63 -2.15
C ALA A 77 6.01 -1.26 -0.97
N SER A 78 7.28 -1.59 -1.20
CA SER A 78 8.21 -1.98 -0.12
C SER A 78 8.37 -0.88 0.92
N MET A 79 8.43 0.38 0.48
CA MET A 79 8.48 1.51 1.40
C MET A 79 7.18 1.68 2.19
N SER A 80 6.01 1.54 1.57
CA SER A 80 4.71 1.53 2.28
C SER A 80 4.66 0.44 3.37
N TYR A 81 5.22 -0.74 3.08
CA TYR A 81 5.38 -1.80 4.08
C TYR A 81 6.35 -1.41 5.21
N ALA A 82 7.51 -0.86 4.87
CA ALA A 82 8.51 -0.39 5.85
C ALA A 82 7.94 0.72 6.76
N LEU A 83 7.12 1.62 6.21
CA LEU A 83 6.42 2.66 6.95
C LEU A 83 5.43 2.07 7.96
N ALA A 84 4.66 1.05 7.59
CA ALA A 84 3.79 0.35 8.53
C ALA A 84 4.56 -0.35 9.66
N CYS A 85 5.78 -0.82 9.40
CA CYS A 85 6.68 -1.33 10.43
C CYS A 85 7.19 -0.22 11.38
N ALA A 86 7.62 0.90 10.80
CA ALA A 86 8.16 2.03 11.56
C ALA A 86 7.11 2.83 12.33
N SER A 87 5.82 2.74 11.93
CA SER A 87 4.67 3.50 12.45
C SER A 87 4.42 3.38 13.96
N SER A 88 5.21 2.61 14.73
CA SER A 88 5.28 2.77 16.19
C SER A 88 6.63 2.33 16.77
N LEU A 89 7.64 3.20 16.65
CA LEU A 89 8.88 3.11 17.45
C LEU A 89 8.79 3.85 18.80
N GLY A 90 7.61 4.32 19.21
CA GLY A 90 7.34 4.67 20.62
C GLY A 90 8.05 5.90 21.16
N THR A 91 8.64 6.75 20.31
CA THR A 91 9.26 8.03 20.74
C THR A 91 8.83 9.26 19.96
N ASP A 92 8.08 9.13 18.86
CA ASP A 92 7.54 10.29 18.12
C ASP A 92 6.18 9.92 17.51
N GLU A 93 5.11 10.57 17.97
CA GLU A 93 3.72 10.39 17.50
C GLU A 93 3.45 10.98 16.10
N VAL A 94 4.51 11.32 15.37
CA VAL A 94 4.45 12.22 14.20
C VAL A 94 3.83 11.54 12.97
N LEU A 95 3.87 10.22 12.84
CA LEU A 95 3.32 9.53 11.67
C LEU A 95 2.68 8.18 12.03
N LYS A 96 1.34 8.15 12.01
CA LYS A 96 0.51 6.95 12.14
C LYS A 96 -0.29 6.79 10.86
N PHE A 97 -0.28 5.60 10.27
CA PHE A 97 -1.05 5.33 9.05
C PHE A 97 -2.37 4.66 9.38
N ARG A 98 -3.47 5.19 8.81
CA ARG A 98 -4.78 4.55 8.82
C ARG A 98 -4.78 3.30 7.97
N ALA A 99 -4.17 3.39 6.79
CA ALA A 99 -3.98 2.25 5.90
C ALA A 99 -2.76 2.38 5.00
N VAL A 100 -2.25 1.23 4.56
CA VAL A 100 -1.22 1.15 3.52
C VAL A 100 -1.70 0.29 2.35
N ALA A 101 -1.35 0.71 1.13
CA ALA A 101 -1.59 -0.01 -0.10
C ALA A 101 -0.24 -0.44 -0.71
N VAL A 102 -0.03 -1.76 -0.77
CA VAL A 102 1.20 -2.41 -1.23
C VAL A 102 0.94 -3.02 -2.61
N GLN A 103 1.27 -2.30 -3.68
CA GLN A 103 1.06 -2.76 -5.05
C GLN A 103 2.31 -3.44 -5.61
N SER A 104 2.27 -4.76 -5.77
CA SER A 104 3.39 -5.56 -6.29
C SER A 104 4.68 -5.29 -5.50
N GLY A 105 4.61 -5.42 -4.16
CA GLY A 105 5.72 -5.13 -3.25
C GLY A 105 6.34 -6.37 -2.62
N GLY A 106 7.55 -6.20 -2.08
CA GLY A 106 8.25 -7.18 -1.24
C GLY A 106 9.05 -6.50 -0.12
N ASN A 107 9.80 -7.25 0.68
CA ASN A 107 10.54 -6.70 1.83
C ASN A 107 11.94 -6.14 1.43
N MET A 108 12.01 -5.26 0.43
CA MET A 108 13.28 -4.66 -0.04
C MET A 108 13.73 -3.44 0.77
N SER A 109 12.77 -2.69 1.33
CA SER A 109 13.00 -1.51 2.17
C SER A 109 13.14 -1.87 3.67
N GLY A 110 13.18 -3.17 3.95
CA GLY A 110 13.21 -3.70 5.31
C GLY A 110 11.89 -3.51 6.06
N CYS A 111 11.86 -4.07 7.27
CA CYS A 111 10.87 -3.80 8.28
C CYS A 111 11.64 -3.39 9.52
N VAL A 112 11.81 -2.08 9.71
CA VAL A 112 12.50 -1.55 10.89
C VAL A 112 11.51 -1.64 12.05
N THR A 113 11.58 -2.71 12.82
CA THR A 113 10.97 -2.72 14.15
C THR A 113 12.08 -2.81 15.18
N GLY A 114 12.08 -1.89 16.15
CA GLY A 114 13.05 -1.91 17.26
C GLY A 114 12.99 -3.20 18.09
N ASP A 115 11.97 -4.04 17.88
CA ASP A 115 11.70 -5.30 18.59
C ASP A 115 11.74 -6.57 17.70
N GLY A 116 11.97 -6.44 16.38
CA GLY A 116 11.99 -7.58 15.45
C GLY A 116 10.63 -8.25 15.16
N LEU A 117 9.50 -7.68 15.60
CA LEU A 117 8.17 -8.33 15.56
C LEU A 117 7.36 -8.19 14.25
N GLY A 118 7.89 -7.61 13.18
CA GLY A 118 7.14 -7.41 11.92
C GLY A 118 6.21 -6.17 11.96
N PRO A 119 5.36 -5.95 10.94
CA PRO A 119 4.56 -4.74 10.83
C PRO A 119 3.62 -4.55 12.02
N ARG A 120 3.37 -3.29 12.36
CA ARG A 120 2.35 -2.94 13.36
C ARG A 120 0.96 -3.06 12.76
N PRO A 121 -0.09 -3.23 13.59
CA PRO A 121 -1.44 -3.30 13.07
C PRO A 121 -1.82 -2.02 12.33
N VAL A 122 -2.06 -2.15 11.04
CA VAL A 122 -2.50 -1.09 10.12
C VAL A 122 -3.39 -1.75 9.07
N ALA A 123 -4.44 -1.08 8.60
CA ALA A 123 -5.27 -1.63 7.53
C ALA A 123 -4.45 -1.84 6.25
N LEU A 124 -4.58 -3.00 5.61
CA LEU A 124 -3.80 -3.37 4.44
C LEU A 124 -4.68 -3.56 3.20
N TYR A 125 -4.37 -2.83 2.14
CA TYR A 125 -4.63 -3.28 0.78
C TYR A 125 -3.33 -3.81 0.18
N GLY A 126 -3.38 -4.97 -0.46
CA GLY A 126 -2.25 -5.47 -1.21
C GLY A 126 -2.68 -6.09 -2.52
N GLN A 127 -1.82 -5.97 -3.53
CA GLN A 127 -1.98 -6.69 -4.79
C GLN A 127 -0.65 -7.25 -5.28
N HIS A 128 -0.66 -8.38 -5.99
CA HIS A 128 0.54 -8.92 -6.60
C HIS A 128 0.23 -9.82 -7.81
N GLY A 129 1.05 -9.72 -8.85
CA GLY A 129 1.00 -10.62 -10.00
C GLY A 129 1.49 -12.01 -9.61
N VAL A 130 0.89 -13.06 -10.18
CA VAL A 130 1.37 -14.44 -9.99
C VAL A 130 2.45 -14.85 -10.97
N ASP A 131 2.74 -14.01 -11.97
CA ASP A 131 3.81 -14.16 -12.93
C ASP A 131 4.84 -13.01 -12.77
N GLY A 132 6.08 -13.21 -13.22
CA GLY A 132 7.12 -12.17 -13.26
C GLY A 132 8.23 -12.25 -12.21
N ASP A 133 9.11 -11.24 -12.26
CA ASP A 133 10.43 -11.28 -11.61
C ASP A 133 10.39 -11.06 -10.09
N LEU A 134 9.36 -10.36 -9.57
CA LEU A 134 9.20 -10.18 -8.14
C LEU A 134 8.47 -11.38 -7.55
N ASN A 135 9.13 -12.09 -6.62
CA ASN A 135 8.64 -13.36 -6.10
C ASN A 135 7.32 -13.19 -5.31
N LEU A 136 6.25 -13.87 -5.76
CA LEU A 136 4.94 -13.88 -5.09
C LEU A 136 5.02 -14.29 -3.61
N GLY A 137 5.92 -15.22 -3.26
CA GLY A 137 6.13 -15.63 -1.87
C GLY A 137 6.62 -14.50 -0.96
N MET A 138 7.36 -13.51 -1.49
CA MET A 138 7.72 -12.30 -0.72
C MET A 138 6.50 -11.44 -0.41
N ALA A 139 5.60 -11.31 -1.38
CA ALA A 139 4.37 -10.53 -1.25
C ALA A 139 3.36 -11.20 -0.31
N ARG A 140 3.16 -12.52 -0.46
CA ARG A 140 2.32 -13.32 0.46
C ARG A 140 2.84 -13.24 1.90
N ARG A 141 4.15 -13.19 2.14
CA ARG A 141 4.69 -12.95 3.50
C ARG A 141 4.26 -11.61 4.09
N ILE A 142 4.23 -10.53 3.30
CA ILE A 142 3.72 -9.22 3.76
C ILE A 142 2.24 -9.37 4.15
N ARG A 143 1.42 -9.93 3.27
CA ARG A 143 0.00 -10.20 3.55
C ARG A 143 -0.19 -10.98 4.85
N ASP A 144 0.52 -12.10 4.99
CA ASP A 144 0.37 -13.00 6.14
C ASP A 144 0.73 -12.30 7.46
N GLN A 145 1.75 -11.44 7.45
CA GLN A 145 2.10 -10.61 8.60
C GLN A 145 0.98 -9.64 9.00
N PHE A 146 0.29 -9.01 8.05
CA PHE A 146 -0.86 -8.15 8.37
C PHE A 146 -2.10 -8.93 8.77
N VAL A 147 -2.37 -10.09 8.16
CA VAL A 147 -3.43 -11.00 8.59
C VAL A 147 -3.24 -11.36 10.06
N GLU A 148 -2.01 -11.68 10.47
CA GLU A 148 -1.66 -11.96 11.85
C GLU A 148 -1.71 -10.71 12.74
N ALA A 149 -1.01 -9.63 12.36
CA ALA A 149 -0.96 -8.40 13.13
C ALA A 149 -2.35 -7.82 13.38
N ASN A 150 -3.26 -7.87 12.40
CA ASN A 150 -4.61 -7.34 12.48
C ASN A 150 -5.62 -8.31 13.11
N GLY A 151 -5.19 -9.52 13.50
CA GLY A 151 -6.03 -10.52 14.16
C GLY A 151 -7.07 -11.16 13.25
N CYS A 152 -6.85 -11.14 11.93
CA CYS A 152 -7.75 -11.74 10.95
C CYS A 152 -7.74 -13.27 11.04
N ARG A 153 -8.85 -13.90 10.64
CA ARG A 153 -8.93 -15.35 10.49
C ARG A 153 -8.09 -15.80 9.29
N LYS A 154 -7.16 -16.73 9.53
CA LYS A 154 -6.41 -17.41 8.45
C LYS A 154 -7.37 -18.29 7.63
N VAL A 155 -7.21 -18.29 6.32
CA VAL A 155 -8.01 -19.10 5.40
C VAL A 155 -7.13 -20.25 4.90
N GLU A 156 -7.60 -21.48 5.04
CA GLU A 156 -6.95 -22.65 4.43
C GLU A 156 -7.47 -22.85 3.01
N GLY A 157 -6.60 -23.24 2.08
CA GLY A 157 -7.00 -23.53 0.70
C GLY A 157 -7.55 -22.31 -0.04
N GLU A 158 -6.84 -21.17 0.07
CA GLU A 158 -7.20 -19.97 -0.68
C GLU A 158 -7.29 -20.28 -2.18
N GLU A 159 -8.36 -19.80 -2.84
CA GLU A 159 -8.50 -19.86 -4.28
C GLU A 159 -7.23 -19.31 -4.92
N GLU A 160 -6.62 -20.00 -5.88
CA GLU A 160 -5.42 -19.52 -6.55
C GLU A 160 -5.76 -18.92 -7.90
N VAL A 161 -5.00 -17.90 -8.32
CA VAL A 161 -5.12 -17.36 -9.67
C VAL A 161 -4.52 -18.36 -10.65
N VAL A 162 -5.31 -18.72 -11.67
CA VAL A 162 -4.87 -19.63 -12.73
C VAL A 162 -4.19 -18.83 -13.83
N LEU A 163 -2.93 -19.17 -14.11
CA LEU A 163 -2.15 -18.57 -15.20
C LEU A 163 -2.82 -18.80 -16.57
N GLY A 164 -2.81 -17.77 -17.41
CA GLY A 164 -3.40 -17.76 -18.76
C GLY A 164 -4.90 -17.44 -18.82
N THR A 165 -5.57 -17.22 -17.68
CA THR A 165 -6.98 -16.79 -17.65
C THR A 165 -7.15 -15.29 -17.91
N GLY A 166 -6.13 -14.50 -17.54
CA GLY A 166 -6.13 -13.05 -17.55
C GLY A 166 -7.12 -12.44 -16.57
N GLY A 167 -7.40 -13.11 -15.44
CA GLY A 167 -8.26 -12.61 -14.38
C GLY A 167 -7.51 -12.28 -13.09
N HIS A 168 -8.24 -11.85 -12.07
CA HIS A 168 -7.74 -11.63 -10.72
C HIS A 168 -8.67 -12.26 -9.68
N VAL A 169 -8.10 -12.52 -8.50
CA VAL A 169 -8.84 -13.04 -7.34
C VAL A 169 -8.62 -12.08 -6.18
N LYS A 170 -9.70 -11.42 -5.76
CA LYS A 170 -9.75 -10.55 -4.58
C LYS A 170 -10.22 -11.32 -3.35
N ARG A 171 -9.48 -11.15 -2.25
CA ARG A 171 -9.80 -11.73 -0.94
C ARG A 171 -9.95 -10.63 0.09
N VAL A 172 -11.07 -10.62 0.79
CA VAL A 172 -11.32 -9.76 1.95
C VAL A 172 -11.28 -10.65 3.19
N TYR A 173 -10.23 -10.51 3.99
CA TYR A 173 -10.04 -11.33 5.19
C TYR A 173 -11.09 -10.99 6.24
N GLN A 174 -11.59 -12.02 6.91
CA GLN A 174 -12.68 -11.92 7.88
C GLN A 174 -12.16 -12.02 9.31
N GLY A 175 -12.92 -11.49 10.27
CA GLY A 175 -12.59 -11.58 11.69
C GLY A 175 -11.39 -10.73 12.12
N CYS A 176 -10.93 -9.82 11.26
CA CYS A 176 -9.95 -8.80 11.64
C CYS A 176 -10.50 -7.94 12.77
N ARG A 177 -9.62 -7.35 13.59
CA ARG A 177 -10.02 -6.32 14.54
C ARG A 177 -10.68 -5.15 13.81
N GLU A 178 -11.55 -4.44 14.53
CA GLU A 178 -12.18 -3.22 14.04
C GLU A 178 -11.13 -2.27 13.48
N ASP A 179 -11.47 -1.59 12.38
CA ASP A 179 -10.60 -0.63 11.69
C ASP A 179 -9.28 -1.16 11.11
N LEU A 180 -9.06 -2.48 11.14
CA LEU A 180 -7.85 -3.12 10.64
C LEU A 180 -8.14 -4.14 9.53
N PRO A 181 -8.95 -3.82 8.51
CA PRO A 181 -9.25 -4.77 7.43
C PRO A 181 -8.00 -5.12 6.64
N VAL A 182 -7.99 -6.34 6.09
CA VAL A 182 -6.98 -6.80 5.13
C VAL A 182 -7.68 -7.24 3.85
N THR A 183 -7.32 -6.60 2.73
CA THR A 183 -7.74 -6.97 1.38
C THR A 183 -6.52 -7.33 0.55
N TRP A 184 -6.56 -8.50 -0.11
CA TRP A 184 -5.46 -9.01 -0.93
C TRP A 184 -5.95 -9.43 -2.31
N VAL A 185 -5.36 -8.89 -3.36
CA VAL A 185 -5.69 -9.21 -4.75
C VAL A 185 -4.49 -9.87 -5.44
N GLU A 186 -4.68 -11.07 -5.96
CA GLU A 186 -3.69 -11.69 -6.84
C GLU A 186 -4.21 -11.64 -8.27
N TYR A 187 -3.32 -11.49 -9.26
CA TYR A 187 -3.74 -11.39 -10.66
C TYR A 187 -2.82 -12.13 -11.62
N ASP A 188 -3.40 -12.59 -12.72
CA ASP A 188 -2.69 -13.30 -13.78
C ASP A 188 -1.91 -12.30 -14.63
N GLY A 189 -0.65 -12.09 -14.25
CA GLY A 189 0.23 -11.16 -14.93
C GLY A 189 1.51 -10.87 -14.15
N GLY A 190 2.36 -10.10 -14.82
CA GLY A 190 3.68 -9.69 -14.38
C GLY A 190 3.71 -8.57 -13.35
N HIS A 191 4.90 -8.02 -13.13
CA HIS A 191 5.14 -6.87 -12.24
C HIS A 191 4.64 -5.54 -12.85
N THR A 192 3.41 -5.13 -12.54
CA THR A 192 2.80 -3.91 -13.09
C THR A 192 2.01 -3.09 -12.05
N PRO A 193 1.99 -1.75 -12.15
CA PRO A 193 1.10 -0.90 -11.35
C PRO A 193 -0.32 -0.83 -11.93
N ARG A 194 -0.54 -1.35 -13.16
CA ARG A 194 -1.82 -1.27 -13.88
C ARG A 194 -2.24 -2.65 -14.39
N PRO A 195 -2.47 -3.63 -13.49
CA PRO A 195 -3.03 -4.91 -13.91
C PRO A 195 -4.42 -4.71 -14.49
N MET A 196 -4.79 -5.55 -15.45
CA MET A 196 -6.07 -5.45 -16.16
C MET A 196 -6.56 -6.85 -16.46
N ASP A 197 -7.88 -7.03 -16.42
CA ASP A 197 -8.47 -8.29 -16.84
C ASP A 197 -8.52 -8.38 -18.37
N LYS A 198 -8.46 -9.61 -18.87
CA LYS A 198 -8.56 -9.92 -20.30
C LYS A 198 -9.88 -9.40 -20.86
N GLY A 199 -9.80 -8.72 -22.00
CA GLY A 199 -10.97 -8.17 -22.69
C GLY A 199 -11.43 -6.79 -22.19
N THR A 200 -10.70 -6.18 -21.24
CA THR A 200 -10.94 -4.79 -20.85
C THR A 200 -10.30 -3.82 -21.85
N ASN A 201 -10.99 -2.71 -22.15
CA ASN A 201 -10.51 -1.67 -23.06
C ASN A 201 -9.60 -0.67 -22.33
N GLY A 202 -8.52 -1.16 -21.69
CA GLY A 202 -7.48 -0.32 -21.08
C GLY A 202 -7.78 0.19 -19.66
N GLY A 203 -8.84 -0.33 -19.01
CA GLY A 203 -9.19 -0.03 -17.62
C GLY A 203 -8.49 -0.97 -16.65
N THR A 204 -7.74 -0.40 -15.69
CA THR A 204 -7.18 -1.15 -14.57
C THR A 204 -8.15 -1.14 -13.40
N TRP A 205 -8.41 -2.31 -12.81
CA TRP A 205 -9.18 -2.42 -11.58
C TRP A 205 -8.36 -1.98 -10.35
N ALA A 206 -7.02 -1.92 -10.44
CA ALA A 206 -6.17 -1.60 -9.28
C ALA A 206 -6.47 -0.23 -8.67
N ALA A 207 -6.80 0.76 -9.53
CA ALA A 207 -7.16 2.09 -9.08
C ALA A 207 -8.49 2.09 -8.30
N GLU A 208 -9.50 1.39 -8.83
CA GLU A 208 -10.82 1.27 -8.22
C GLU A 208 -10.76 0.50 -6.90
N GLU A 209 -9.99 -0.58 -6.86
CA GLU A 209 -9.79 -1.41 -5.68
C GLU A 209 -8.99 -0.70 -4.58
N THR A 210 -7.90 -0.03 -4.95
CA THR A 210 -7.11 0.76 -4.01
C THR A 210 -7.95 1.91 -3.44
N TRP A 211 -8.63 2.68 -4.30
CA TRP A 211 -9.46 3.78 -3.82
C TRP A 211 -10.66 3.29 -3.01
N GLY A 212 -11.35 2.24 -3.46
CA GLY A 212 -12.48 1.66 -2.73
C GLY A 212 -12.10 1.21 -1.32
N PHE A 213 -10.88 0.67 -1.16
CA PHE A 213 -10.34 0.31 0.15
C PHE A 213 -10.01 1.54 1.02
N LEU A 214 -9.33 2.56 0.48
CA LEU A 214 -8.99 3.76 1.27
C LEU A 214 -10.24 4.58 1.62
N ASN A 215 -11.19 4.68 0.68
CA ASN A 215 -12.41 5.47 0.81
C ASN A 215 -13.35 4.98 1.91
N GLN A 216 -13.19 3.73 2.38
CA GLN A 216 -14.05 3.18 3.44
C GLN A 216 -13.86 3.90 4.79
N PHE A 217 -12.73 4.59 4.98
CA PHE A 217 -12.38 5.27 6.23
C PHE A 217 -12.88 6.72 6.30
N TYR A 218 -13.42 7.25 5.20
CA TYR A 218 -13.95 8.62 5.13
C TYR A 218 -15.45 8.73 5.47
N ARG A 219 -16.04 7.67 6.02
CA ARG A 219 -17.48 7.55 6.26
C ARG A 219 -17.87 7.82 7.71
#